data_AF-A0A5A7MTF8-F1
#
_entry.id   AF-A0A5A7MTF8-F1
#
_cell.length_a   1.000
_cell.length_b   1.000
_cell.length_c   1.000
_cell.angle_alpha   90.00
_cell.angle_beta   90.00
_cell.angle_gamma   90.00
#
_symmetry.space_group_name_H-M   'P 1'
#
loop_
_entity.id
_entity.type
_entity.pdbx_description
1 polymer ?
#
loop_
_entity_poly.entity_id
_entity_poly.type
_entity_poly.pdbx_seq_one_letter_code
_entity_poly.pdbx_strand_id
1 'polypeptide(L)'
;MKTPLDGARLTSRFGKRKHPVLGYVRSHQGADFGAPTGTPVYAAGNGTIERASRFGSYGNYIRIRHNGTYKTAYAHLSKYGRGIKKGVRVKQGQVIGYVGARAASPGRICIMKYM
;
A
#
# COMPACT_ATOMS: atom_id res chain seq x y z
N MET A 1 9.94 -1.82 -12.01
CA MET A 1 8.73 -0.97 -11.85
C MET A 1 9.04 0.14 -10.85
N LYS A 2 8.98 1.42 -11.26
CA LYS A 2 9.40 2.58 -10.43
C LYS A 2 8.29 3.16 -9.55
N THR A 3 7.02 2.81 -9.78
CA THR A 3 5.88 3.19 -8.92
C THR A 3 4.71 2.23 -9.16
N PRO A 4 3.95 1.83 -8.13
CA PRO A 4 2.78 0.96 -8.27
C PRO A 4 1.51 1.71 -8.71
N LEU A 5 1.67 2.85 -9.41
CA LEU A 5 0.63 3.74 -9.91
C LEU A 5 1.19 4.45 -11.16
N ASP A 6 0.48 4.37 -12.29
CA ASP A 6 0.81 5.18 -13.48
C ASP A 6 0.43 6.64 -13.21
N GLY A 7 1.35 7.56 -13.50
CA GLY A 7 1.14 9.01 -13.32
C GLY A 7 1.36 9.58 -11.92
N ALA A 8 1.80 8.77 -10.94
CA ALA A 8 2.03 9.26 -9.57
C ALA A 8 3.35 10.06 -9.44
N ARG A 9 3.25 11.34 -9.05
CA ARG A 9 4.40 12.18 -8.68
C ARG A 9 4.97 11.71 -7.32
N LEU A 10 6.24 11.31 -7.31
CA LEU A 10 6.95 10.91 -6.09
C LEU A 10 7.22 12.14 -5.21
N THR A 11 6.50 12.27 -4.09
CA THR A 11 6.68 13.37 -3.13
C THR A 11 7.74 13.08 -2.06
N SER A 12 8.17 11.83 -1.91
CA SER A 12 9.20 11.39 -0.95
C SER A 12 9.82 10.06 -1.36
N ARG A 13 11.16 9.94 -1.26
CA ARG A 13 11.90 8.69 -1.49
C ARG A 13 11.90 7.83 -0.22
N PHE A 14 11.78 6.51 -0.39
CA PHE A 14 11.90 5.52 0.67
C PHE A 14 13.32 5.49 1.26
N GLY A 15 13.45 5.57 2.60
CA GLY A 15 14.73 5.51 3.31
C GLY A 15 14.62 5.80 4.82
N LYS A 16 15.64 5.41 5.60
CA LYS A 16 15.74 5.67 7.05
C LYS A 16 15.90 7.18 7.29
N ARG A 17 15.02 7.83 8.07
CA ARG A 17 15.29 9.16 8.66
C ARG A 17 15.52 8.99 10.16
N LYS A 18 16.60 9.59 10.66
CA LYS A 18 16.88 9.75 12.09
C LYS A 18 16.02 10.91 12.61
N HIS A 19 15.36 10.73 13.75
CA HIS A 19 14.59 11.79 14.38
C HIS A 19 15.55 12.87 14.91
N PRO A 20 15.43 14.15 14.49
CA PRO A 20 16.44 15.18 14.77
C PRO A 20 16.53 15.59 16.24
N VAL A 21 15.61 15.14 17.11
CA VAL A 21 15.55 15.53 18.53
C VAL A 21 15.66 14.35 19.50
N LEU A 22 15.36 13.11 19.08
CA LEU A 22 15.17 11.96 20.00
C LEU A 22 16.01 10.71 19.64
N GLY A 23 16.90 10.79 18.64
CA GLY A 23 17.91 9.75 18.38
C GLY A 23 17.44 8.41 17.81
N TYR A 24 16.15 8.05 17.89
CA TYR A 24 15.65 6.81 17.30
C TYR A 24 15.44 6.90 15.78
N VAL A 25 15.76 5.80 15.07
CA VAL A 25 15.47 5.62 13.64
C VAL A 25 14.00 5.22 13.52
N ARG A 26 13.15 6.17 13.13
CA ARG A 26 11.75 5.90 12.84
C ARG A 26 11.59 5.88 11.33
N SER A 27 11.60 4.69 10.73
CA SER A 27 11.35 4.55 9.31
C SER A 27 9.97 5.13 8.98
N HIS A 28 9.91 6.06 8.02
CA HIS A 28 8.67 6.50 7.41
C HIS A 28 8.15 5.32 6.56
N GLN A 29 7.31 4.47 7.17
CA GLN A 29 6.93 3.17 6.62
C GLN A 29 5.70 3.22 5.70
N GLY A 30 5.35 4.38 5.15
CA GLY A 30 4.24 4.53 4.21
C GLY A 30 4.48 5.65 3.19
N ALA A 31 4.17 5.38 1.93
CA ALA A 31 4.04 6.40 0.91
C ALA A 31 2.55 6.63 0.65
N ASP A 32 2.09 7.84 0.90
CA ASP A 32 0.74 8.28 0.53
C ASP A 32 0.76 8.76 -0.91
N PHE A 33 0.02 8.08 -1.77
CA PHE A 33 -0.15 8.49 -3.14
C PHE A 33 -1.53 9.10 -3.32
N GLY A 34 -1.58 10.33 -3.80
CA GLY A 34 -2.81 10.93 -4.30
C GLY A 34 -3.12 10.37 -5.68
N ALA A 35 -4.29 9.76 -5.84
CA ALA A 35 -4.81 9.27 -7.12
C ALA A 35 -6.35 9.33 -7.11
N PRO A 36 -7.01 9.51 -8.27
CA PRO A 36 -8.47 9.49 -8.34
C PRO A 36 -9.05 8.21 -7.74
N THR A 37 -10.21 8.30 -7.09
CA THR A 37 -10.96 7.12 -6.64
C THR A 37 -11.21 6.19 -7.83
N GLY A 38 -11.03 4.89 -7.62
CA GLY A 38 -11.14 3.88 -8.68
C GLY A 38 -9.85 3.64 -9.46
N THR A 39 -8.76 4.39 -9.21
CA THR A 39 -7.45 4.10 -9.82
C THR A 39 -6.98 2.69 -9.44
N PRO A 40 -6.53 1.85 -10.39
CA PRO A 40 -5.97 0.53 -10.10
C PRO A 40 -4.76 0.62 -9.18
N VAL A 41 -4.71 -0.28 -8.20
CA VAL A 41 -3.60 -0.42 -7.26
C VAL A 41 -2.88 -1.73 -7.54
N TYR A 42 -1.58 -1.64 -7.76
CA TYR A 42 -0.75 -2.78 -8.13
C TYR A 42 0.07 -3.33 -6.95
N ALA A 43 0.26 -4.64 -6.93
CA ALA A 43 1.19 -5.29 -6.00
C ALA A 43 2.62 -4.80 -6.26
N ALA A 44 3.30 -4.36 -5.20
CA ALA A 44 4.65 -3.80 -5.28
C ALA A 44 5.72 -4.87 -5.53
N GLY A 45 5.38 -6.13 -5.27
CA GLY A 45 6.25 -7.29 -5.42
C GLY A 45 5.47 -8.60 -5.44
N ASN A 46 6.12 -9.68 -5.85
CA ASN A 46 5.57 -11.03 -5.78
C ASN A 46 5.31 -11.43 -4.32
N GLY A 47 4.20 -12.11 -4.04
CA GLY A 47 3.93 -12.55 -2.67
C GLY A 47 2.58 -13.24 -2.51
N THR A 48 2.21 -13.46 -1.26
CA THR A 48 0.92 -14.06 -0.87
C THR A 48 0.12 -13.06 -0.05
N ILE A 49 -1.16 -12.91 -0.37
CA ILE A 49 -2.08 -12.08 0.39
C ILE A 49 -2.30 -12.73 1.77
N GLU A 50 -1.83 -12.06 2.82
CA GLU A 50 -2.10 -12.46 4.21
C GLU A 50 -3.47 -11.98 4.69
N ARG A 51 -3.93 -10.84 4.15
CA ARG A 51 -5.23 -10.23 4.48
C ARG A 51 -5.76 -9.47 3.29
N ALA A 52 -7.06 -9.60 3.04
CA ALA A 52 -7.86 -8.75 2.16
C ALA A 52 -9.24 -8.61 2.82
N SER A 53 -9.38 -7.63 3.69
CA SER A 53 -10.59 -7.40 4.50
C SER A 53 -10.58 -5.99 5.08
N ARG A 54 -11.74 -5.51 5.56
CA ARG A 54 -11.81 -4.25 6.29
C ARG A 54 -10.95 -4.35 7.58
N PHE A 55 -10.20 -3.30 7.91
CA PHE A 55 -9.32 -3.30 9.07
C PHE A 55 -9.34 -1.96 9.81
N GLY A 56 -10.29 -1.80 10.73
CA GLY A 56 -10.43 -0.59 11.55
C GLY A 56 -10.48 0.69 10.72
N SER A 57 -9.68 1.68 11.12
CA SER A 57 -9.58 2.99 10.45
C SER A 57 -8.91 2.93 9.08
N TYR A 58 -8.24 1.84 8.71
CA TYR A 58 -7.67 1.65 7.37
C TYR A 58 -8.73 1.41 6.30
N GLY A 59 -9.98 1.10 6.68
CA GLY A 59 -11.02 0.74 5.71
C GLY A 59 -10.69 -0.58 5.03
N ASN A 60 -10.99 -0.71 3.73
CA ASN A 60 -10.59 -1.89 2.96
C ASN A 60 -9.07 -1.94 2.86
N TYR A 61 -8.52 -3.08 3.27
CA TYR A 61 -7.11 -3.24 3.53
C TYR A 61 -6.58 -4.55 2.95
N ILE A 62 -5.45 -4.45 2.26
CA ILE A 62 -4.71 -5.62 1.77
C ILE A 62 -3.33 -5.64 2.42
N ARG A 63 -2.88 -6.81 2.87
CA ARG A 63 -1.48 -7.06 3.25
C ARG A 63 -0.92 -8.22 2.46
N ILE A 64 0.23 -8.01 1.83
CA ILE A 64 0.96 -9.00 1.05
C ILE A 64 2.25 -9.33 1.79
N ARG A 65 2.51 -10.62 2.02
CA ARG A 65 3.81 -11.13 2.44
C ARG A 65 4.61 -11.52 1.22
N HIS A 66 5.79 -10.92 1.05
CA HIS A 66 6.68 -11.22 -0.06
C HIS A 66 7.62 -12.38 0.27
N ASN A 67 8.22 -12.35 1.46
CA ASN A 67 9.10 -13.40 1.98
C ASN A 67 9.04 -13.42 3.53
N GLY A 68 10.02 -14.05 4.19
CA GLY A 68 10.08 -14.14 5.65
C GLY A 68 10.22 -12.80 6.38
N THR A 69 10.70 -11.76 5.69
CA THR A 69 11.04 -10.47 6.29
C THR A 69 10.14 -9.33 5.79
N TYR A 70 9.79 -9.32 4.50
CA TYR A 70 9.13 -8.17 3.88
C TYR A 70 7.63 -8.35 3.69
N LYS A 71 6.86 -7.33 4.09
CA LYS A 71 5.44 -7.21 3.82
C LYS A 71 5.07 -5.83 3.30
N THR A 72 4.07 -5.76 2.44
CA THR A 72 3.45 -4.50 2.02
C THR A 72 1.99 -4.47 2.41
N ALA A 73 1.47 -3.27 2.65
CA ALA A 73 0.06 -3.07 2.93
C ALA A 73 -0.51 -1.89 2.16
N TYR A 74 -1.81 -1.99 1.89
CA TYR A 74 -2.56 -1.07 1.05
C TYR A 74 -3.85 -0.75 1.79
N ALA A 75 -4.01 0.49 2.22
CA ALA A 75 -5.17 0.95 2.96
C ALA A 75 -6.04 1.88 2.12
N HIS A 76 -7.25 2.15 2.61
CA HIS A 76 -8.21 3.08 2.02
C HIS A 76 -8.61 2.71 0.59
N LEU A 77 -8.71 1.41 0.32
CA LEU A 77 -9.20 0.91 -0.97
C LEU A 77 -10.72 1.13 -1.07
N SER A 78 -11.23 1.43 -2.26
CA SER A 78 -12.68 1.40 -2.52
C SER A 78 -13.18 -0.04 -2.61
N LYS A 79 -12.44 -0.89 -3.32
CA LYS A 79 -12.77 -2.31 -3.52
C LYS A 79 -11.51 -3.15 -3.77
N TYR A 80 -11.62 -4.46 -3.56
CA TYR A 80 -10.57 -5.43 -3.88
C TYR A 80 -10.57 -5.78 -5.38
N GLY A 81 -9.42 -6.21 -5.90
CA GLY A 81 -9.31 -6.76 -7.25
C GLY A 81 -10.05 -8.09 -7.37
N ARG A 82 -10.35 -8.51 -8.60
CA ARG A 82 -11.03 -9.78 -8.85
C ARG A 82 -10.19 -10.95 -8.33
N GLY A 83 -10.80 -11.81 -7.53
CA GLY A 83 -10.13 -12.99 -6.96
C GLY A 83 -9.14 -12.68 -5.83
N ILE A 84 -9.01 -11.42 -5.40
CA ILE A 84 -8.09 -11.02 -4.32
C ILE A 84 -8.70 -11.36 -2.97
N LYS A 85 -8.14 -12.39 -2.33
CA LYS A 85 -8.50 -12.87 -0.98
C LYS A 85 -7.28 -13.44 -0.27
N LYS A 86 -7.40 -13.68 1.05
CA LYS A 86 -6.33 -14.33 1.83
C LYS A 86 -5.90 -15.65 1.18
N GLY A 87 -4.60 -15.89 1.14
CA GLY A 87 -3.98 -17.10 0.56
C GLY A 87 -3.65 -16.99 -0.93
N VAL A 88 -4.16 -15.99 -1.64
CA VAL A 88 -3.90 -15.82 -3.08
C VAL A 88 -2.49 -15.31 -3.32
N ARG A 89 -1.78 -15.96 -4.25
CA ARG A 89 -0.49 -15.50 -4.75
C ARG A 89 -0.70 -14.38 -5.76
N VAL A 90 0.13 -13.36 -5.67
CA VAL A 90 0.12 -12.21 -6.57
C VAL A 90 1.51 -11.96 -7.13
N LYS A 91 1.56 -11.49 -8.37
CA LYS A 91 2.80 -11.04 -9.01
C LYS A 91 2.96 -9.53 -8.86
N GLN A 92 4.20 -9.04 -8.88
CA GLN A 92 4.48 -7.62 -9.01
C GLN A 92 3.73 -7.05 -10.22
N GLY A 93 3.10 -5.88 -10.06
CA GLY A 93 2.31 -5.25 -11.12
C GLY A 93 0.90 -5.84 -11.30
N GLN A 94 0.50 -6.86 -10.53
CA GLN A 94 -0.87 -7.37 -10.57
C GLN A 94 -1.83 -6.41 -9.85
N VAL A 95 -3.00 -6.14 -10.43
CA VAL A 95 -4.06 -5.37 -9.78
C VAL A 95 -4.56 -6.11 -8.55
N ILE A 96 -4.47 -5.47 -7.38
CA ILE A 96 -4.90 -6.03 -6.10
C ILE A 96 -6.13 -5.31 -5.53
N GLY A 97 -6.40 -4.09 -5.97
CA GLY A 97 -7.51 -3.28 -5.50
C GLY A 97 -7.60 -1.97 -6.25
N TYR A 98 -8.45 -1.08 -5.75
CA TYR A 98 -8.68 0.22 -6.36
C TYR A 98 -8.69 1.30 -5.28
N VAL A 99 -8.17 2.48 -5.60
CA VAL A 99 -8.10 3.62 -4.67
C VAL A 99 -9.51 3.99 -4.20
N GLY A 100 -9.66 4.28 -2.90
CA GLY A 100 -10.89 4.78 -2.29
C GLY A 100 -10.85 6.27 -2.01
N ALA A 101 -12.01 6.83 -1.66
CA ALA A 101 -12.12 8.16 -1.08
C ALA A 101 -12.13 8.02 0.44
N ARG A 102 -11.31 8.80 1.16
CA ARG A 102 -11.54 9.04 2.59
C ARG A 102 -12.22 10.40 2.71
N ALA A 103 -13.26 10.46 3.54
CA ALA A 103 -14.00 11.69 3.82
C ALA A 103 -13.02 12.84 4.10
N ALA A 104 -13.18 13.94 3.35
CA ALA A 104 -12.46 15.22 3.43
C ALA A 104 -11.24 15.50 2.51
N SER A 105 -10.78 14.62 1.60
CA SER A 105 -9.72 14.99 0.62
C SER A 105 -9.57 14.03 -0.58
N PRO A 106 -9.04 14.49 -1.74
CA PRO A 106 -8.90 13.67 -2.95
C PRO A 106 -8.10 12.38 -2.68
N GLY A 107 -8.54 11.27 -3.30
CA GLY A 107 -8.16 9.88 -3.00
C GLY A 107 -6.70 9.67 -2.64
N ARG A 108 -6.43 9.45 -1.35
CA ARG A 108 -5.10 9.08 -0.85
C ARG A 108 -5.07 7.59 -0.57
N ILE A 109 -4.20 6.87 -1.26
CA ILE A 109 -3.84 5.51 -0.89
C ILE A 109 -2.57 5.52 -0.07
N CYS A 110 -2.61 4.87 1.09
CA CYS A 110 -1.42 4.65 1.89
C CYS A 110 -0.85 3.27 1.55
N ILE A 111 0.37 3.26 1.01
CA ILE A 111 1.13 2.03 0.76
C ILE A 111 2.21 1.92 1.82
N MET A 112 2.05 0.97 2.75
CA MET A 112 2.96 0.75 3.86
C MET A 112 3.91 -0.41 3.61
N LYS A 113 5.16 -0.33 4.05
CA LYS A 113 6.13 -1.42 4.01
C LYS A 113 6.58 -1.77 5.43
N TYR A 114 6.38 -3.04 5.80
CA TYR A 114 6.86 -3.62 7.06
C TYR A 114 8.08 -4.50 6.77
N MET A 115 9.07 -4.43 7.67
CA MET A 115 10.27 -5.28 7.74
C MET A 115 10.15 -6.25 8.92
#